data_AF-A0A2A4NLD2-F1
#
_entry.id   AF-A0A2A4NLD2-F1
#
_cell.length_a   1.000
_cell.length_b   1.000
_cell.length_c   1.000
_cell.angle_alpha   90.00
_cell.angle_beta   90.00
_cell.angle_gamma   90.00
#
_symmetry.space_group_name_H-M   'P 1'
#
loop_
_entity.id
_entity.type
_entity.pdbx_description
1 polymer ?
#
loop_
_entity_poly.entity_id
_entity_poly.type
_entity_poly.pdbx_seq_one_letter_code
_entity_poly.pdbx_strand_id
1 'polypeptide(L)'
;MIMIPLPFIFSLIAIYLLVREYFREDQKKPNIYWMLFLAAIAFQAILTGARFGYDLDWLRGIQSTFAVIVPPLAYLSFVKTTRLKTMLCLAVPFVIYFLAMQIDIDFIDFVLSLNNIYFLSALIWAALNISTALSWVGIGNLPKTILALWSVVLILLVSAAIDLLIVWDFWQNQGVNLQGIVGSASIFWLIFLVTAVGVVFFKTRRGNQRESVRDEKYETETFKRIEELMNTEKVFLDPELNLNRIARKLTLPARDVSRAINVATKQNVSQYVNGLRVESACEKMKNSEDSILNILYASGFNTKSNFNREFFRVKGMTPSKWRKE
;
A
#
# COMPACT_ATOMS: atom_id res chain seq x y z
N MET A 1 -30.65 25.25 -2.78
CA MET A 1 -29.37 24.74 -2.26
C MET A 1 -28.89 23.66 -3.23
N ILE A 2 -27.63 23.72 -3.69
CA ILE A 2 -27.08 22.65 -4.54
C ILE A 2 -26.91 21.42 -3.65
N MET A 3 -27.86 20.49 -3.67
CA MET A 3 -27.68 19.19 -3.03
C MET A 3 -26.74 18.36 -3.90
N ILE A 4 -25.76 17.73 -3.27
CA ILE A 4 -24.83 16.81 -3.93
C ILE A 4 -25.35 15.38 -3.68
N PRO A 5 -25.82 14.68 -4.71
CA PRO A 5 -26.22 13.28 -4.60
C PRO A 5 -25.12 12.39 -4.01
N LEU A 6 -25.50 11.51 -3.07
CA LEU A 6 -24.60 10.53 -2.44
C LEU A 6 -23.79 9.68 -3.44
N PRO A 7 -24.33 9.25 -4.60
CA PRO A 7 -23.56 8.52 -5.59
C PRO A 7 -22.31 9.26 -6.09
N PHE A 8 -22.30 10.61 -6.10
CA PHE A 8 -21.09 11.36 -6.46
C PHE A 8 -19.98 11.19 -5.44
N ILE A 9 -20.30 11.17 -4.14
CA ILE A 9 -19.31 10.92 -3.08
C ILE A 9 -18.72 9.52 -3.27
N PHE A 10 -19.56 8.51 -3.50
CA PHE A 10 -19.09 7.15 -3.79
C PHE A 10 -18.16 7.12 -5.00
N SER A 11 -18.51 7.83 -6.09
CA SER A 11 -17.68 7.89 -7.30
C SER A 11 -16.30 8.49 -7.03
N LEU A 12 -16.20 9.53 -6.21
CA LEU A 12 -14.92 10.16 -5.86
C LEU A 12 -14.01 9.17 -5.11
N ILE A 13 -14.57 8.39 -4.18
CA ILE A 13 -13.76 7.40 -3.46
C ILE A 13 -13.38 6.23 -4.37
N ALA A 14 -14.27 5.80 -5.26
CA ALA A 14 -13.96 4.78 -6.28
C ALA A 14 -12.84 5.25 -7.24
N ILE A 15 -12.88 6.52 -7.68
CA ILE A 15 -11.81 7.14 -8.49
C ILE A 15 -10.50 7.19 -7.69
N TYR A 16 -10.55 7.60 -6.42
CA TYR A 16 -9.38 7.58 -5.54
C TYR A 16 -8.75 6.18 -5.45
N LEU A 17 -9.58 5.14 -5.29
CA LEU A 17 -9.11 3.75 -5.27
C LEU A 17 -8.48 3.33 -6.61
N LEU A 18 -9.07 3.72 -7.73
CA LEU A 18 -8.53 3.46 -9.06
C LEU A 18 -7.17 4.13 -9.26
N VAL A 19 -7.04 5.42 -8.91
CA VAL A 19 -5.78 6.17 -8.99
C VAL A 19 -4.73 5.54 -8.09
N ARG A 20 -5.08 5.20 -6.85
CA ARG A 20 -4.18 4.53 -5.91
C ARG A 20 -3.69 3.19 -6.43
N GLU A 21 -4.55 2.40 -7.06
CA GLU A 21 -4.17 1.09 -7.62
C GLU A 21 -3.27 1.26 -8.84
N TYR A 22 -3.48 2.29 -9.66
CA TYR A 22 -2.63 2.59 -10.81
C TYR A 22 -1.20 2.98 -10.41
N PHE A 23 -1.05 3.81 -9.37
CA PHE A 23 0.25 4.27 -8.86
C PHE A 23 0.92 3.30 -7.86
N ARG A 24 0.41 2.07 -7.75
CA ARG A 24 0.93 1.10 -6.77
C ARG A 24 2.28 0.52 -7.23
N GLU A 25 3.36 1.00 -6.61
CA GLU A 25 4.77 0.66 -6.97
C GLU A 25 5.11 -0.84 -6.96
N ASP A 26 4.35 -1.67 -6.22
CA ASP A 26 4.61 -3.11 -6.06
C ASP A 26 4.26 -3.96 -7.30
N GLN A 27 3.49 -3.46 -8.28
CA GLN A 27 3.08 -4.26 -9.45
C GLN A 27 3.79 -3.83 -10.73
N LYS A 28 4.49 -4.76 -11.39
CA LYS A 28 5.17 -4.52 -12.69
C LYS A 28 4.21 -4.08 -13.81
N LYS A 29 2.92 -4.47 -13.77
CA LYS A 29 1.79 -3.94 -14.57
C LYS A 29 0.46 -4.22 -13.85
N PRO A 30 -0.43 -3.22 -13.68
CA PRO A 30 -1.74 -3.44 -13.08
C PRO A 30 -2.64 -4.29 -13.99
N ASN A 31 -3.56 -5.06 -13.39
CA ASN A 31 -4.56 -5.81 -14.13
C ASN A 31 -5.55 -4.85 -14.81
N ILE A 32 -5.50 -4.77 -16.13
CA ILE A 32 -6.34 -3.83 -16.91
C ILE A 32 -7.83 -4.06 -16.69
N TYR A 33 -8.28 -5.31 -16.55
CA TYR A 33 -9.71 -5.61 -16.34
C TYR A 33 -10.18 -5.15 -14.97
N TRP A 34 -9.33 -5.27 -13.94
CA TRP A 34 -9.61 -4.76 -12.60
C TRP A 34 -9.72 -3.24 -12.59
N MET A 35 -8.84 -2.55 -13.32
CA MET A 35 -8.92 -1.10 -13.48
C MET A 35 -10.20 -0.67 -14.22
N LEU A 36 -10.52 -1.35 -15.33
CA LEU A 36 -11.74 -1.08 -16.10
C LEU A 36 -12.99 -1.34 -15.26
N PHE A 37 -13.00 -2.37 -14.43
CA PHE A 37 -14.08 -2.66 -13.49
C PHE A 37 -14.29 -1.53 -12.48
N LEU A 38 -13.22 -1.08 -11.82
CA LEU A 38 -13.29 0.06 -10.89
C LEU A 38 -13.73 1.35 -11.57
N ALA A 39 -13.24 1.60 -12.80
CA ALA A 39 -13.66 2.75 -13.60
C ALA A 39 -15.16 2.67 -13.96
N ALA A 40 -15.65 1.49 -14.35
CA ALA A 40 -17.04 1.27 -14.69
C ALA A 40 -17.95 1.48 -13.47
N ILE A 41 -17.56 1.01 -12.28
CA ILE A 41 -18.29 1.27 -11.03
C ILE A 41 -18.34 2.77 -10.71
N ALA A 42 -17.20 3.47 -10.82
CA ALA A 42 -17.16 4.91 -10.58
C ALA A 42 -18.07 5.66 -11.55
N PHE A 43 -18.03 5.31 -12.84
CA PHE A 43 -18.86 5.91 -13.87
C PHE A 43 -20.35 5.63 -13.66
N GLN A 44 -20.71 4.39 -13.30
CA GLN A 44 -22.08 4.03 -12.93
C GLN A 44 -22.60 4.90 -11.78
N ALA A 45 -21.79 5.11 -10.75
CA ALA A 45 -22.19 5.96 -9.63
C ALA A 45 -22.39 7.43 -10.04
N ILE A 46 -21.57 7.96 -10.96
CA ILE A 46 -21.77 9.29 -11.54
C ILE A 46 -23.11 9.35 -12.27
N LEU A 47 -23.41 8.37 -13.13
CA LEU A 47 -24.66 8.31 -13.87
C LEU A 47 -25.87 8.20 -12.95
N THR A 48 -25.81 7.36 -11.91
CA THR A 48 -26.86 7.24 -10.89
C THR A 48 -27.08 8.56 -10.16
N GLY A 49 -26.00 9.25 -9.77
CA GLY A 49 -26.07 10.55 -9.12
C GLY A 49 -26.67 11.62 -10.04
N ALA A 50 -26.29 11.63 -11.31
CA ALA A 50 -26.81 12.58 -12.28
C ALA A 50 -28.30 12.34 -12.60
N ARG A 51 -28.70 11.07 -12.78
CA ARG A 51 -30.07 10.69 -13.10
C ARG A 51 -31.03 11.02 -11.95
N PHE A 52 -30.78 10.48 -10.76
CA PHE A 52 -31.70 10.61 -9.63
C PHE A 52 -31.52 11.91 -8.83
N GLY A 53 -30.39 12.58 -8.98
CA GLY A 53 -30.10 13.83 -8.27
C GLY A 53 -30.58 15.09 -8.97
N TYR A 54 -30.71 15.05 -10.29
CA TYR A 54 -31.12 16.17 -11.14
C TYR A 54 -32.30 15.81 -12.05
N ASP A 55 -33.00 14.70 -11.77
CA ASP A 55 -34.15 14.20 -12.52
C ASP A 55 -33.89 14.07 -14.03
N LEU A 56 -32.70 13.59 -14.39
CA LEU A 56 -32.25 13.42 -15.77
C LEU A 56 -32.60 12.02 -16.29
N ASP A 57 -33.89 11.74 -16.50
CA ASP A 57 -34.37 10.40 -16.88
C ASP A 57 -33.86 9.89 -18.24
N TRP A 58 -33.47 10.78 -19.15
CA TRP A 58 -32.83 10.41 -20.41
C TRP A 58 -31.52 9.64 -20.21
N LEU A 59 -30.89 9.74 -19.02
CA LEU A 59 -29.71 8.96 -18.66
C LEU A 59 -30.03 7.47 -18.41
N ARG A 60 -31.29 7.06 -18.24
CA ARG A 60 -31.68 5.65 -17.99
C ARG A 60 -31.11 4.71 -19.06
N GLY A 61 -31.17 5.10 -20.33
CA GLY A 61 -30.62 4.33 -21.44
C GLY A 61 -29.11 4.14 -21.33
N ILE A 62 -28.36 5.23 -21.14
CA ILE A 62 -26.90 5.22 -21.01
C ILE A 62 -26.48 4.41 -19.77
N GLN A 63 -27.15 4.64 -18.64
CA GLN A 63 -26.89 3.93 -17.39
C GLN A 63 -27.04 2.42 -17.56
N SER A 64 -28.12 1.96 -18.19
CA SER A 64 -28.34 0.51 -18.40
C SER A 64 -27.27 -0.11 -19.32
N THR A 65 -26.83 0.59 -20.37
CA THR A 65 -25.78 0.08 -21.27
C THR A 65 -24.48 -0.17 -20.53
N PHE A 66 -24.06 0.76 -19.68
CA PHE A 66 -22.85 0.58 -18.87
C PHE A 66 -23.06 -0.44 -17.73
N ALA A 67 -24.28 -0.62 -17.22
CA ALA A 67 -24.57 -1.57 -16.15
C ALA A 67 -24.37 -3.02 -16.62
N VAL A 68 -24.71 -3.33 -17.88
CA VAL A 68 -24.45 -4.65 -18.50
C VAL A 68 -22.95 -4.99 -18.51
N ILE A 69 -22.08 -3.99 -18.64
CA ILE A 69 -20.62 -4.18 -18.80
C ILE A 69 -19.94 -4.52 -17.46
N VAL A 70 -20.48 -4.06 -16.33
CA VAL A 70 -19.83 -4.18 -15.00
C VAL A 70 -19.57 -5.64 -14.60
N PRO A 71 -20.56 -6.57 -14.62
CA PRO A 71 -20.34 -7.95 -14.20
C PRO A 71 -19.36 -8.75 -15.09
N PRO A 72 -19.38 -8.61 -16.43
CA PRO A 72 -18.34 -9.17 -17.28
C PRO A 72 -16.91 -8.70 -16.93
N LEU A 73 -16.72 -7.41 -16.66
CA LEU A 73 -15.41 -6.88 -16.25
C LEU A 73 -14.97 -7.43 -14.88
N ALA A 74 -15.92 -7.59 -13.96
CA ALA A 74 -15.69 -8.23 -12.67
C ALA A 74 -15.17 -9.67 -12.85
N TYR A 75 -15.81 -10.44 -13.75
CA TYR A 75 -15.39 -11.82 -14.06
C TYR A 75 -13.99 -11.90 -14.68
N LEU A 76 -13.70 -11.07 -15.69
CA LEU A 76 -12.40 -11.02 -16.37
C LEU A 76 -11.26 -10.57 -15.46
N SER A 77 -11.57 -9.89 -14.37
CA SER A 77 -10.57 -9.50 -13.37
C SER A 77 -9.91 -10.69 -12.68
N PHE A 78 -10.59 -11.84 -12.60
CA PHE A 78 -10.11 -13.02 -11.89
C PHE A 78 -9.89 -14.23 -12.79
N VAL A 79 -10.76 -14.46 -13.76
CA VAL A 79 -10.75 -15.68 -14.57
C VAL A 79 -10.13 -15.42 -15.93
N LYS A 80 -9.04 -16.13 -16.24
CA LYS A 80 -8.48 -16.21 -17.59
C LYS A 80 -8.98 -17.48 -18.27
N THR A 81 -9.70 -17.34 -19.37
CA THR A 81 -10.23 -18.46 -20.16
C THR A 81 -9.76 -18.37 -21.62
N THR A 82 -9.94 -19.45 -22.39
CA THR A 82 -9.65 -19.47 -23.82
C THR A 82 -10.46 -18.41 -24.58
N ARG A 83 -9.83 -17.80 -25.58
CA ARG A 83 -10.37 -16.64 -26.31
C ARG A 83 -11.82 -16.84 -26.78
N LEU A 84 -12.17 -18.02 -27.29
CA LEU A 84 -13.51 -18.30 -27.81
C LEU A 84 -14.58 -18.44 -26.71
N LYS A 85 -14.32 -19.21 -25.64
CA LYS A 85 -15.27 -19.37 -24.53
C LYS A 85 -15.50 -18.04 -23.81
N THR A 86 -14.44 -17.27 -23.61
CA THR A 86 -14.55 -15.91 -23.06
C THR A 86 -15.38 -15.01 -23.98
N MET A 87 -15.13 -14.99 -25.29
CA MET A 87 -15.92 -14.17 -26.22
C MET A 87 -17.40 -14.53 -26.22
N LEU A 88 -17.75 -15.82 -26.17
CA LEU A 88 -19.14 -16.26 -26.12
C LEU A 88 -19.82 -15.91 -24.78
N CYS A 89 -19.18 -16.19 -23.65
CA CYS A 89 -19.71 -15.84 -22.32
C CYS A 89 -19.92 -14.32 -22.17
N LEU A 90 -19.09 -13.51 -22.82
CA LEU A 90 -19.22 -12.05 -22.81
C LEU A 90 -20.30 -11.58 -23.80
N ALA A 91 -20.37 -12.12 -25.01
CA ALA A 91 -21.24 -11.61 -26.07
C ALA A 91 -22.73 -11.90 -25.84
N VAL A 92 -23.06 -13.07 -25.27
CA VAL A 92 -24.46 -13.50 -25.08
C VAL A 92 -25.28 -12.48 -24.26
N PRO A 93 -24.83 -11.98 -23.10
CA PRO A 93 -25.55 -10.96 -22.36
C PRO A 93 -25.76 -9.65 -23.11
N PHE A 94 -24.79 -9.20 -23.92
CA PHE A 94 -24.95 -7.99 -24.74
C PHE A 94 -25.98 -8.17 -25.85
N VAL A 95 -26.03 -9.35 -26.48
CA VAL A 95 -27.06 -9.66 -27.49
C VAL A 95 -28.44 -9.68 -26.85
N ILE A 96 -28.58 -10.34 -25.69
CA ILE A 96 -29.86 -10.38 -24.95
C ILE A 96 -30.29 -8.96 -24.56
N TYR A 97 -29.37 -8.13 -24.05
CA TYR A 97 -29.65 -6.73 -23.73
C TYR A 97 -30.07 -5.92 -24.96
N PHE A 98 -29.37 -6.07 -26.08
CA PHE A 98 -29.71 -5.35 -27.32
C PHE A 98 -31.08 -5.74 -27.85
N LEU A 99 -31.44 -7.02 -27.79
CA LEU A 99 -32.78 -7.49 -28.15
C LEU A 99 -33.84 -6.95 -27.19
N ALA A 100 -33.54 -6.91 -25.89
CA ALA A 100 -34.44 -6.39 -24.86
C ALA A 100 -34.75 -4.89 -25.06
N MET A 101 -33.76 -4.10 -25.48
CA MET A 101 -33.95 -2.68 -25.81
C MET A 101 -34.98 -2.45 -26.94
N GLN A 102 -35.23 -3.44 -27.80
CA GLN A 102 -36.21 -3.34 -28.89
C GLN A 102 -37.65 -3.66 -28.43
N ILE A 103 -37.81 -4.24 -27.24
CA ILE A 103 -39.10 -4.71 -26.73
C ILE A 103 -39.71 -3.64 -25.83
N ASP A 104 -39.10 -3.40 -24.67
CA ASP A 104 -39.60 -2.47 -23.66
C ASP A 104 -38.45 -2.05 -22.73
N ILE A 105 -38.47 -0.80 -22.28
CA ILE A 105 -37.49 -0.24 -21.36
C ILE A 105 -37.59 -0.86 -19.96
N ASP A 106 -38.77 -1.33 -19.55
CA ASP A 106 -38.97 -1.96 -18.25
C ASP A 106 -38.47 -3.42 -18.23
N PHE A 107 -38.35 -4.04 -19.39
CA PHE A 107 -37.72 -5.37 -19.53
C PHE A 107 -36.20 -5.31 -19.35
N ILE A 108 -35.58 -4.13 -19.47
CA ILE A 108 -34.13 -3.95 -19.32
C ILE A 108 -33.66 -4.29 -17.90
N ASP A 109 -34.38 -3.83 -16.86
CA ASP A 109 -33.98 -4.05 -15.47
C ASP A 109 -34.03 -5.55 -15.09
N PHE A 110 -34.96 -6.30 -15.69
CA PHE A 110 -35.01 -7.76 -15.59
C PHE A 110 -33.81 -8.43 -16.27
N VAL A 111 -33.42 -7.97 -17.46
CA VAL A 111 -32.25 -8.48 -18.17
C VAL A 111 -30.94 -8.17 -17.44
N LEU A 112 -30.83 -6.99 -16.82
CA LEU A 112 -29.70 -6.63 -15.95
C LEU A 112 -29.58 -7.58 -14.76
N SER A 113 -30.71 -7.91 -14.11
CA SER A 113 -30.75 -8.89 -13.02
C SER A 113 -30.22 -10.26 -13.45
N LEU A 114 -30.68 -10.77 -14.62
CA LEU A 114 -30.20 -12.04 -15.17
C LEU A 114 -28.72 -12.02 -15.51
N ASN A 115 -28.22 -10.92 -16.09
CA ASN A 115 -26.80 -10.73 -16.36
C ASN A 115 -25.95 -10.78 -15.07
N ASN A 116 -26.41 -10.10 -14.01
CA ASN A 116 -25.77 -10.13 -12.71
C ASN A 116 -25.73 -11.53 -12.11
N ILE A 117 -26.85 -12.25 -12.13
CA ILE A 117 -26.94 -13.64 -11.62
C ILE A 117 -26.04 -14.58 -12.42
N TYR A 118 -25.99 -14.44 -13.75
CA TYR A 118 -25.13 -15.24 -14.61
C TYR A 118 -23.65 -15.07 -14.22
N PHE A 119 -23.14 -13.84 -14.15
CA PHE A 119 -21.74 -13.61 -13.80
C PHE A 119 -21.42 -13.89 -12.32
N LEU A 120 -22.38 -13.69 -11.42
CA LEU A 120 -22.27 -14.09 -10.02
C LEU A 120 -22.08 -15.61 -9.90
N SER A 121 -22.92 -16.41 -10.57
CA SER A 121 -22.81 -17.86 -10.56
C SER A 121 -21.48 -18.34 -11.17
N ALA A 122 -21.02 -17.69 -12.25
CA ALA A 122 -19.73 -17.96 -12.87
C ALA A 122 -18.54 -17.65 -11.94
N LEU A 123 -18.62 -16.55 -11.17
CA LEU A 123 -17.59 -16.17 -10.19
C LEU A 123 -17.59 -17.08 -8.96
N ILE A 124 -18.75 -17.49 -8.46
CA ILE A 124 -18.85 -18.48 -7.38
C ILE A 124 -18.24 -19.79 -7.84
N TRP A 125 -18.56 -20.25 -9.05
CA TRP A 125 -17.94 -21.45 -9.62
C TRP A 125 -16.41 -21.32 -9.73
N ALA A 126 -15.90 -20.15 -10.15
CA ALA A 126 -14.47 -19.87 -10.16
C ALA A 126 -13.85 -19.85 -8.76
N ALA A 127 -14.56 -19.32 -7.76
CA ALA A 127 -14.14 -19.27 -6.36
C ALA A 127 -14.12 -20.65 -5.71
N LEU A 128 -14.96 -21.58 -6.14
CA LEU A 128 -14.90 -22.99 -5.72
C LEU A 128 -13.76 -23.76 -6.41
N ASN A 129 -13.35 -23.32 -7.61
CA ASN A 129 -12.30 -23.95 -8.43
C ASN A 129 -11.01 -23.09 -8.49
N ILE A 130 -10.54 -22.63 -7.32
CA ILE A 130 -9.42 -21.68 -7.19
C ILE A 130 -8.17 -22.09 -7.96
N SER A 131 -7.83 -23.38 -7.96
CA SER A 131 -6.66 -23.94 -8.64
C SER A 131 -6.64 -23.64 -10.14
N THR A 132 -7.81 -23.59 -10.78
CA THR A 132 -7.94 -23.29 -12.20
C THR A 132 -8.05 -21.79 -12.46
N ALA A 133 -8.85 -21.08 -11.65
CA ALA A 133 -9.14 -19.67 -11.84
C ALA A 133 -7.94 -18.75 -11.54
N LEU A 134 -7.19 -19.03 -10.47
CA LEU A 134 -6.09 -18.19 -9.99
C LEU A 134 -4.72 -18.84 -10.20
N SER A 135 -4.60 -19.76 -11.16
CA SER A 135 -3.33 -20.42 -11.54
C SER A 135 -2.23 -19.42 -11.95
N TRP A 136 -2.61 -18.22 -12.39
CA TRP A 136 -1.71 -17.13 -12.77
C TRP A 136 -1.20 -16.29 -11.58
N VAL A 137 -1.76 -16.48 -10.39
CA VAL A 137 -1.41 -15.71 -9.19
C VAL A 137 -0.29 -16.41 -8.43
N GLY A 138 0.82 -15.70 -8.19
CA GLY A 138 1.89 -16.21 -7.33
C GLY A 138 1.41 -16.43 -5.89
N ILE A 139 1.92 -17.48 -5.24
CA ILE A 139 1.49 -17.96 -3.90
C ILE A 139 1.43 -16.81 -2.87
N GLY A 140 2.39 -15.88 -2.89
CA GLY A 140 2.42 -14.74 -1.96
C GLY A 140 1.25 -13.76 -2.08
N ASN A 141 0.60 -13.67 -3.26
CA ASN A 141 -0.55 -12.80 -3.50
C ASN A 141 -1.88 -13.55 -3.52
N LEU A 142 -1.87 -14.87 -3.38
CA LEU A 142 -3.05 -15.71 -3.44
C LEU A 142 -4.10 -15.35 -2.38
N PRO A 143 -3.76 -15.16 -1.08
CA PRO A 143 -4.77 -14.82 -0.06
C PRO A 143 -5.44 -13.47 -0.31
N LYS A 144 -4.68 -12.48 -0.78
CA LYS A 144 -5.21 -11.15 -1.11
C LYS A 144 -6.18 -11.23 -2.29
N THR A 145 -5.85 -12.03 -3.29
CA THR A 145 -6.66 -12.20 -4.50
C THR A 145 -7.94 -12.98 -4.21
N ILE A 146 -7.89 -14.00 -3.34
CA ILE A 146 -9.07 -14.72 -2.86
C ILE A 146 -10.01 -13.79 -2.09
N LEU A 147 -9.47 -12.94 -1.21
CA LEU A 147 -10.28 -11.96 -0.47
C LEU A 147 -10.95 -10.96 -1.43
N ALA A 148 -10.23 -10.49 -2.44
CA ALA A 148 -10.78 -9.59 -3.47
C ALA A 148 -11.88 -10.28 -4.30
N LEU A 149 -11.67 -11.55 -4.67
CA LEU A 149 -12.66 -12.36 -5.40
C LEU A 149 -13.98 -12.47 -4.62
N TRP A 150 -13.92 -12.87 -3.35
CA TRP A 150 -15.11 -12.97 -2.51
C TRP A 150 -15.77 -11.62 -2.24
N SER A 151 -14.98 -10.54 -2.17
CA SER A 151 -15.52 -9.18 -2.06
C SER A 151 -16.32 -8.81 -3.32
N VAL A 152 -15.84 -9.15 -4.52
CA VAL A 152 -16.56 -8.92 -5.77
C VAL A 152 -17.80 -9.81 -5.89
N VAL A 153 -17.73 -11.07 -5.46
CA VAL A 153 -18.91 -11.96 -5.36
C VAL A 153 -19.98 -11.32 -4.48
N LEU A 154 -19.60 -10.82 -3.30
CA LEU A 154 -20.54 -10.12 -2.41
C LEU A 154 -21.12 -8.85 -3.06
N ILE A 155 -20.29 -8.08 -3.77
CA ILE A 155 -20.75 -6.87 -4.47
C ILE A 155 -21.82 -7.22 -5.51
N LEU A 156 -21.57 -8.23 -6.35
CA LEU A 156 -22.52 -8.65 -7.37
C LEU A 156 -23.79 -9.29 -6.79
N LEU A 157 -23.68 -10.01 -5.66
CA LEU A 157 -24.84 -10.54 -4.94
C LEU A 157 -25.77 -9.42 -4.49
N VAL A 158 -25.22 -8.38 -3.85
CA VAL A 158 -26.01 -7.23 -3.40
C VAL A 158 -26.56 -6.45 -4.60
N SER A 159 -25.78 -6.29 -5.67
CA SER A 159 -26.26 -5.66 -6.92
C SER A 159 -27.45 -6.40 -7.51
N ALA A 160 -27.36 -7.74 -7.62
CA ALA A 160 -28.45 -8.55 -8.12
C ALA A 160 -29.71 -8.44 -7.26
N ALA A 161 -29.55 -8.38 -5.93
CA ALA A 161 -30.68 -8.18 -5.01
C ALA A 161 -31.35 -6.82 -5.22
N ILE A 162 -30.57 -5.75 -5.43
CA ILE A 162 -31.11 -4.41 -5.72
C ILE A 162 -31.90 -4.41 -7.04
N ASP A 163 -31.34 -5.03 -8.10
CA ASP A 163 -32.03 -5.10 -9.39
C ASP A 163 -33.35 -5.88 -9.28
N LEU A 164 -33.37 -6.98 -8.52
CA LEU A 164 -34.60 -7.73 -8.25
C LEU A 164 -35.63 -6.92 -7.46
N LEU A 165 -35.21 -6.10 -6.50
CA LEU A 165 -36.10 -5.17 -5.79
C LEU A 165 -36.68 -4.10 -6.72
N ILE A 166 -35.89 -3.59 -7.67
CA ILE A 166 -36.35 -2.65 -8.68
C ILE A 166 -37.41 -3.30 -9.58
N VAL A 167 -37.15 -4.51 -10.08
CA VAL A 167 -38.11 -5.28 -10.90
C VAL A 167 -39.40 -5.53 -10.12
N TRP A 168 -39.30 -5.92 -8.84
CA TRP A 168 -40.44 -6.11 -7.97
C TRP A 168 -41.26 -4.83 -7.80
N ASP A 169 -40.61 -3.68 -7.58
CA ASP A 169 -41.30 -2.39 -7.42
C ASP A 169 -42.00 -1.93 -8.70
N PHE A 170 -41.43 -2.19 -9.87
CA PHE A 170 -42.10 -1.94 -11.14
C PHE A 170 -43.36 -2.80 -11.30
N TRP A 171 -43.30 -4.08 -10.91
CA TRP A 171 -44.44 -4.98 -11.04
C TRP A 171 -45.59 -4.64 -10.08
N GLN A 172 -45.26 -4.27 -8.83
CA GLN A 172 -46.25 -4.04 -7.79
C GLN A 172 -46.72 -2.58 -7.71
N ASN A 173 -45.81 -1.63 -7.91
CA ASN A 173 -46.00 -0.21 -7.59
C ASN A 173 -45.69 0.74 -8.77
N GLN A 174 -45.49 0.22 -9.99
CA GLN A 174 -45.13 1.01 -11.18
C GLN A 174 -43.88 1.89 -11.00
N GLY A 175 -42.96 1.50 -10.11
CA GLY A 175 -41.70 2.22 -9.91
C GLY A 175 -41.77 3.45 -9.00
N VAL A 176 -42.86 3.65 -8.25
CA VAL A 176 -43.02 4.81 -7.35
C VAL A 176 -41.92 4.88 -6.28
N ASN A 177 -41.34 3.75 -5.87
CA ASN A 177 -40.33 3.71 -4.80
C ASN A 177 -38.88 3.67 -5.30
N LEU A 178 -38.64 3.78 -6.61
CA LEU A 178 -37.30 3.65 -7.22
C LEU A 178 -36.26 4.56 -6.57
N GLN A 179 -36.60 5.84 -6.36
CA GLN A 179 -35.70 6.80 -5.72
C GLN A 179 -35.31 6.37 -4.30
N GLY A 180 -36.24 5.80 -3.52
CA GLY A 180 -36.00 5.30 -2.18
C GLY A 180 -35.11 4.06 -2.15
N ILE A 181 -35.35 3.12 -3.08
CA ILE A 181 -34.54 1.90 -3.23
C ILE A 181 -33.10 2.26 -3.61
N VAL A 182 -32.91 3.10 -4.62
CA VAL A 182 -31.59 3.52 -5.11
C VAL A 182 -30.86 4.37 -4.06
N GLY A 183 -31.57 5.26 -3.37
CA GLY A 183 -31.01 6.05 -2.28
C GLY A 183 -30.48 5.17 -1.14
N SER A 184 -31.27 4.19 -0.71
CA SER A 184 -30.88 3.22 0.32
C SER A 184 -29.67 2.38 -0.10
N ALA A 185 -29.67 1.88 -1.34
CA ALA A 185 -28.54 1.17 -1.92
C ALA A 185 -27.26 2.02 -1.95
N SER A 186 -27.38 3.31 -2.29
CA SER A 186 -26.26 4.24 -2.35
C SER A 186 -25.62 4.47 -0.98
N ILE A 187 -26.44 4.54 0.08
CA ILE A 187 -25.96 4.63 1.47
C ILE A 187 -25.21 3.36 1.86
N PHE A 188 -25.77 2.19 1.56
CA PHE A 188 -25.10 0.90 1.80
C PHE A 188 -23.73 0.85 1.13
N TRP A 189 -23.65 1.20 -0.15
CA TRP A 189 -22.40 1.22 -0.90
C TRP A 189 -21.38 2.20 -0.34
N LEU A 190 -21.82 3.38 0.11
CA LEU A 190 -20.95 4.36 0.73
C LEU A 190 -20.34 3.82 2.04
N ILE A 191 -21.14 3.20 2.91
CA ILE A 191 -20.68 2.60 4.17
C ILE A 191 -19.69 1.47 3.87
N PHE A 192 -20.03 0.58 2.95
CA PHE A 192 -19.15 -0.51 2.53
C PHE A 192 -17.80 0.01 2.03
N LEU A 193 -17.80 1.05 1.19
CA LEU A 193 -16.58 1.59 0.60
C LEU A 193 -15.74 2.33 1.67
N VAL A 194 -16.35 3.17 2.51
CA VAL A 194 -15.65 3.86 3.61
C VAL A 194 -15.01 2.87 4.58
N THR A 195 -15.73 1.81 4.97
CA THR A 195 -15.20 0.77 5.87
C THR A 195 -14.07 0.00 5.21
N ALA A 196 -14.20 -0.40 3.94
CA ALA A 196 -13.14 -1.06 3.19
C ALA A 196 -11.87 -0.21 3.10
N VAL A 197 -12.01 1.08 2.75
CA VAL A 197 -10.91 2.04 2.71
C VAL A 197 -10.27 2.18 4.09
N GLY A 198 -11.07 2.38 5.14
CA GLY A 198 -10.61 2.48 6.51
C GLY A 198 -9.76 1.28 6.93
N VAL A 199 -10.26 0.05 6.72
CA VAL A 199 -9.55 -1.19 7.04
C VAL A 199 -8.19 -1.26 6.34
N VAL A 200 -8.12 -0.89 5.06
CA VAL A 200 -6.85 -0.88 4.31
C VAL A 200 -5.88 0.15 4.89
N PHE A 201 -6.33 1.37 5.17
CA PHE A 201 -5.50 2.42 5.76
C PHE A 201 -4.98 2.04 7.15
N PHE A 202 -5.84 1.51 8.03
CA PHE A 202 -5.44 1.06 9.36
C PHE A 202 -4.44 -0.09 9.32
N LYS A 203 -4.63 -1.06 8.40
CA LYS A 203 -3.70 -2.19 8.24
C LYS A 203 -2.31 -1.73 7.79
N THR A 204 -2.23 -0.82 6.83
CA THR A 204 -0.94 -0.27 6.36
C THR A 204 -0.25 0.54 7.47
N ARG A 205 -0.97 1.41 8.18
CA ARG A 205 -0.41 2.22 9.28
C ARG A 205 0.13 1.35 10.42
N ARG A 206 -0.60 0.30 10.81
CA ARG A 206 -0.17 -0.64 11.86
C ARG A 206 1.03 -1.49 11.44
N GLY A 207 1.15 -1.81 10.16
CA GLY A 207 2.34 -2.47 9.59
C GLY A 207 3.59 -1.61 9.76
N ASN A 208 3.55 -0.38 9.22
CA ASN A 208 4.69 0.54 9.29
C ASN A 208 5.09 0.88 10.73
N GLN A 209 4.12 1.06 11.64
CA GLN A 209 4.42 1.35 13.05
C GLN A 209 5.08 0.16 13.77
N ARG A 210 4.71 -1.09 13.44
CA ARG A 210 5.36 -2.28 14.01
C ARG A 210 6.77 -2.45 13.49
N GLU A 211 6.99 -2.16 12.21
CA GLU A 211 8.30 -2.24 11.57
C GLU A 211 9.23 -1.17 12.14
N SER A 212 8.78 0.08 12.28
CA SER A 212 9.58 1.16 12.87
C SER A 212 9.99 0.88 14.31
N VAL A 213 9.09 0.36 15.15
CA VAL A 213 9.41 -0.01 16.54
C VAL A 213 10.40 -1.18 16.59
N ARG A 214 10.32 -2.12 15.65
CA ARG A 214 11.26 -3.24 15.57
C ARG A 214 12.66 -2.77 15.15
N ASP A 215 12.72 -1.89 14.16
CA ASP A 215 13.97 -1.32 13.66
C ASP A 215 14.65 -0.47 14.75
N GLU A 216 13.91 0.39 15.45
CA GLU A 216 14.45 1.21 16.54
C GLU A 216 15.01 0.34 17.69
N LYS A 217 14.30 -0.73 18.05
CA LYS A 217 14.78 -1.68 19.06
C LYS A 217 16.05 -2.40 18.58
N TYR A 218 16.08 -2.87 17.34
CA TYR A 218 17.23 -3.55 16.76
C TYR A 218 18.46 -2.64 16.66
N GLU A 219 18.27 -1.38 16.26
CA GLU A 219 19.33 -0.37 16.19
C GLU A 219 19.89 -0.04 17.57
N THR A 220 19.02 0.08 18.58
CA THR A 220 19.40 0.32 19.97
C THR A 220 20.23 -0.84 20.53
N GLU A 221 19.79 -2.09 20.30
CA GLU A 221 20.51 -3.28 20.74
C GLU A 221 21.85 -3.43 20.01
N THR A 222 21.88 -3.13 18.71
CA THR A 222 23.12 -3.12 17.92
C THR A 222 24.10 -2.08 18.43
N PHE A 223 23.64 -0.88 18.77
CA PHE A 223 24.50 0.17 19.30
C PHE A 223 25.10 -0.21 20.67
N LYS A 224 24.34 -0.84 21.56
CA LYS A 224 24.88 -1.35 22.83
C LYS A 224 26.03 -2.33 22.64
N ARG A 225 25.89 -3.26 21.68
CA ARG A 225 26.97 -4.21 21.34
C ARG A 225 28.21 -3.50 20.78
N ILE A 226 28.01 -2.41 20.04
CA ILE A 226 29.11 -1.56 19.55
C ILE A 226 29.81 -0.89 20.73
N GLU A 227 29.07 -0.28 21.66
CA GLU A 227 29.66 0.34 22.86
C GLU A 227 30.41 -0.65 23.73
N GLU A 228 29.85 -1.84 23.96
CA GLU A 228 30.51 -2.92 24.69
C GLU A 228 31.84 -3.29 24.03
N LEU A 229 31.87 -3.49 22.71
CA LEU A 229 33.09 -3.77 21.96
C LEU A 229 34.13 -2.64 22.08
N MET A 230 33.69 -1.38 22.00
CA MET A 230 34.57 -0.21 22.12
C MET A 230 35.15 -0.07 23.52
N ASN A 231 34.37 -0.34 24.56
CA ASN A 231 34.78 -0.17 25.95
C ASN A 231 35.66 -1.32 26.45
N THR A 232 35.33 -2.56 26.08
CA THR A 232 36.04 -3.76 26.57
C THR A 232 37.34 -4.02 25.82
N GLU A 233 37.28 -4.09 24.49
CA GLU A 233 38.43 -4.43 23.65
C GLU A 233 39.24 -3.19 23.24
N LYS A 234 38.72 -1.97 23.46
CA LYS A 234 39.34 -0.70 23.01
C LYS A 234 39.79 -0.74 21.55
N VAL A 235 39.00 -1.39 20.69
CA VAL A 235 39.31 -1.59 19.26
C VAL A 235 39.54 -0.27 18.52
N PHE A 236 39.02 0.85 19.02
CA PHE A 236 39.27 2.18 18.48
C PHE A 236 40.75 2.57 18.49
N LEU A 237 41.60 1.95 19.31
CA LEU A 237 43.05 2.19 19.31
C LEU A 237 43.77 1.56 18.12
N ASP A 238 43.17 0.59 17.43
CA ASP A 238 43.72 0.01 16.21
C ASP A 238 43.63 1.04 15.05
N PRO A 239 44.77 1.51 14.49
CA PRO A 239 44.75 2.52 13.43
C PRO A 239 44.08 2.05 12.14
N GLU A 240 44.02 0.74 11.91
CA GLU A 240 43.38 0.12 10.76
C GLU A 240 41.89 -0.20 10.99
N LEU A 241 41.30 0.22 12.12
CA LEU A 241 39.88 0.02 12.38
C LEU A 241 39.03 0.76 11.34
N ASN A 242 38.11 0.02 10.72
CA ASN A 242 37.12 0.54 9.80
C ASN A 242 35.76 -0.16 10.01
N LEU A 243 34.71 0.35 9.36
CA LEU A 243 33.35 -0.18 9.46
C LEU A 243 33.28 -1.70 9.23
N ASN A 244 33.98 -2.21 8.21
CA ASN A 244 33.98 -3.65 7.90
C ASN A 244 34.67 -4.48 8.99
N ARG A 245 35.64 -3.94 9.71
CA ARG A 245 36.28 -4.63 10.84
C ARG A 245 35.37 -4.66 12.07
N ILE A 246 34.65 -3.57 12.36
CA ILE A 246 33.65 -3.52 13.42
C ILE A 246 32.52 -4.52 13.13
N ALA A 247 32.00 -4.49 11.90
CA ALA A 247 30.97 -5.41 11.41
C ALA A 247 31.39 -6.89 11.55
N ARG A 248 32.62 -7.22 11.17
CA ARG A 248 33.17 -8.58 11.32
C ARG A 248 33.30 -9.00 12.78
N LYS A 249 33.81 -8.14 13.66
CA LYS A 249 33.92 -8.44 15.10
C LYS A 249 32.56 -8.70 15.76
N LEU A 250 31.52 -7.99 15.33
CA LEU A 250 30.16 -8.16 15.85
C LEU A 250 29.35 -9.25 15.14
N THR A 251 29.88 -9.81 14.04
CA THR A 251 29.13 -10.72 13.14
C THR A 251 27.81 -10.08 12.67
N LEU A 252 27.88 -8.81 12.25
CA LEU A 252 26.74 -8.02 11.76
C LEU A 252 27.02 -7.44 10.38
N PRO A 253 25.99 -7.17 9.56
CA PRO A 253 26.15 -6.41 8.33
C PRO A 253 26.69 -5.00 8.58
N ALA A 254 27.63 -4.54 7.74
CA ALA A 254 28.22 -3.19 7.84
C ALA A 254 27.17 -2.06 7.81
N ARG A 255 26.08 -2.26 7.07
CA ARG A 255 24.96 -1.31 7.00
C ARG A 255 24.30 -1.11 8.36
N ASP A 256 24.10 -2.20 9.10
CA ASP A 256 23.38 -2.17 10.39
C ASP A 256 24.24 -1.49 11.46
N VAL A 257 25.55 -1.77 11.45
CA VAL A 257 26.52 -1.06 12.32
C VAL A 257 26.53 0.43 12.02
N SER A 258 26.63 0.82 10.75
CA SER A 258 26.63 2.24 10.36
C SER A 258 25.33 2.93 10.74
N ARG A 259 24.20 2.25 10.53
CA ARG A 259 22.87 2.79 10.86
C ARG A 259 22.71 2.97 12.37
N ALA A 260 23.03 1.94 13.16
CA ALA A 260 22.94 1.99 14.61
C ALA A 260 23.78 3.14 15.20
N ILE A 261 25.03 3.31 14.76
CA ILE A 261 25.87 4.44 15.19
C ILE A 261 25.22 5.78 14.81
N ASN A 262 24.76 5.92 13.57
CA ASN A 262 24.19 7.18 13.11
C ASN A 262 22.90 7.54 13.85
N VAL A 263 22.03 6.57 14.10
CA VAL A 263 20.77 6.79 14.83
C VAL A 263 21.04 7.20 16.26
N ALA A 264 21.95 6.51 16.95
CA ALA A 264 22.26 6.74 18.35
C ALA A 264 23.08 8.02 18.59
N THR A 265 24.08 8.30 17.75
CA THR A 265 25.08 9.36 18.00
C THR A 265 24.92 10.58 17.10
N LYS A 266 24.12 10.48 16.03
CA LYS A 266 24.04 11.47 14.94
C LYS A 266 25.36 11.73 14.23
N GLN A 267 26.32 10.80 14.34
CA GLN A 267 27.63 10.86 13.71
C GLN A 267 27.80 9.75 12.68
N ASN A 268 28.75 9.90 11.77
CA ASN A 268 29.21 8.76 10.96
C ASN A 268 30.20 7.89 11.76
N VAL A 269 30.46 6.68 11.27
CA VAL A 269 31.31 5.69 11.95
C VAL A 269 32.72 6.23 12.24
N SER A 270 33.31 6.98 11.29
CA SER A 270 34.64 7.54 11.47
C SER A 270 34.67 8.63 12.55
N GLN A 271 33.67 9.51 12.55
CA GLN A 271 33.52 10.56 13.55
C GLN A 271 33.31 9.99 14.96
N TYR A 272 32.52 8.94 15.09
CA TYR A 272 32.29 8.24 16.35
C TYR A 272 33.60 7.64 16.89
N VAL A 273 34.29 6.84 16.07
CA VAL A 273 35.57 6.22 16.46
C VAL A 273 36.63 7.27 16.79
N ASN A 274 36.76 8.32 15.97
CA ASN A 274 37.73 9.38 16.22
C ASN A 274 37.40 10.19 17.48
N GLY A 275 36.12 10.30 17.86
CA GLY A 275 35.70 10.88 19.14
C GLY A 275 36.30 10.13 20.32
N LEU A 276 36.15 8.81 20.34
CA LEU A 276 36.73 7.94 21.37
C LEU A 276 38.27 8.02 21.40
N ARG A 277 38.91 8.09 20.23
CA ARG A 277 40.37 8.28 20.12
C ARG A 277 40.83 9.61 20.73
N VAL A 278 40.09 10.70 20.50
CA VAL A 278 40.38 12.02 21.10
C VAL A 278 40.23 11.97 22.61
N GLU A 279 39.18 11.32 23.13
CA GLU A 279 38.99 11.15 24.57
C GLU A 279 40.15 10.38 25.22
N SER A 280 40.60 9.30 24.58
CA SER A 280 41.79 8.57 25.02
C SER A 280 43.07 9.41 24.97
N ALA A 281 43.24 10.26 23.94
CA ALA A 281 44.37 11.17 23.86
C ALA A 281 44.38 12.20 25.00
N CYS A 282 43.21 12.75 25.34
CA CYS A 282 43.03 13.64 26.48
C CYS A 282 43.40 12.96 27.80
N GLU A 283 42.95 11.72 28.01
CA GLU A 283 43.30 10.94 29.21
C GLU A 283 44.82 10.72 29.31
N LYS A 284 45.47 10.35 28.21
CA LYS A 284 46.93 10.17 28.17
C LYS A 284 47.69 11.47 28.43
N MET A 285 47.25 12.59 27.87
CA MET A 285 47.87 13.91 28.11
C MET A 285 47.80 14.38 29.56
N LYS A 286 46.78 13.95 30.31
CA LYS A 286 46.65 14.26 31.75
C LYS A 286 47.58 13.41 32.62
N ASN A 287 47.91 12.20 32.17
CA ASN A 287 48.58 11.18 32.97
C ASN A 287 50.03 10.92 32.55
N SER A 288 50.53 11.58 31.50
CA SER A 288 51.88 11.34 30.95
C SER A 288 52.52 12.64 30.43
N GLU A 289 53.84 12.70 30.52
CA GLU A 289 54.65 13.75 29.91
C GLU A 289 55.05 13.45 28.45
N ASP A 290 54.61 12.33 27.89
CA ASP A 290 54.90 11.91 26.51
C ASP A 290 54.65 13.00 25.47
N SER A 291 55.45 13.03 24.41
CA SER A 291 55.22 13.99 23.32
C SER A 291 53.82 13.83 22.71
N ILE A 292 53.21 14.93 22.24
CA ILE A 292 51.90 14.90 21.55
C ILE A 292 51.94 13.94 20.34
N LEU A 293 53.10 13.80 19.71
CA LEU A 293 53.30 12.86 18.61
C LEU A 293 53.19 11.40 19.07
N ASN A 294 53.73 11.05 20.24
CA ASN A 294 53.60 9.71 20.81
C ASN A 294 52.14 9.44 21.23
N ILE A 295 51.49 10.42 21.85
CA ILE A 295 50.10 10.30 22.30
C ILE A 295 49.15 10.10 21.12
N LEU A 296 49.34 10.84 20.02
CA LEU A 296 48.63 10.65 18.74
C LEU A 296 48.63 9.16 18.34
N TYR A 297 49.82 8.57 18.19
CA TYR A 297 49.96 7.20 17.71
C TYR A 297 49.41 6.21 18.73
N ALA A 298 49.65 6.43 20.02
CA ALA A 298 49.12 5.61 21.10
C ALA A 298 47.59 5.67 21.23
N SER A 299 46.95 6.69 20.65
CA SER A 299 45.48 6.85 20.58
C SER A 299 44.89 6.35 19.24
N GLY A 300 45.67 5.69 18.38
CA GLY A 300 45.18 5.04 17.16
C GLY A 300 45.08 5.94 15.93
N PHE A 301 45.71 7.13 15.93
CA PHE A 301 45.76 7.99 14.75
C PHE A 301 47.00 7.68 13.88
N ASN A 302 46.79 7.59 12.55
CA ASN A 302 47.90 7.41 11.59
C ASN A 302 48.60 8.72 11.20
N THR A 303 47.88 9.84 11.21
CA THR A 303 48.41 11.12 10.71
C THR A 303 48.09 12.28 11.65
N LYS A 304 49.07 13.18 11.81
CA LYS A 304 48.95 14.41 12.61
C LYS A 304 47.82 15.31 12.11
N SER A 305 47.62 15.38 10.79
CA SER A 305 46.56 16.20 10.19
C SER A 305 45.16 15.70 10.57
N ASN A 306 44.92 14.38 10.56
CA ASN A 306 43.62 13.83 10.95
C ASN A 306 43.36 14.08 12.45
N PHE A 307 44.37 13.84 13.28
CA PHE A 307 44.26 14.08 14.71
C PHE A 307 43.97 15.53 15.07
N ASN A 308 44.73 16.50 14.54
CA ASN A 308 44.50 17.91 14.84
C ASN A 308 43.08 18.35 14.42
N ARG A 309 42.59 17.87 13.27
CA ARG A 309 41.23 18.17 12.80
C ARG A 309 40.16 17.58 13.71
N GLU A 310 40.27 16.30 14.05
CA GLU A 310 39.28 15.62 14.90
C GLU A 310 39.33 16.12 16.35
N PHE A 311 40.52 16.42 16.87
CA PHE A 311 40.69 17.00 18.20
C PHE A 311 40.05 18.39 18.26
N PHE A 312 40.28 19.23 17.26
CA PHE A 312 39.61 20.54 17.20
C PHE A 312 38.09 20.41 17.05
N ARG A 313 37.60 19.46 16.23
CA ARG A 313 36.17 19.18 16.10
C ARG A 313 35.52 18.81 17.44
N VAL A 314 36.19 17.99 18.24
CA VAL A 314 35.64 17.45 19.50
C VAL A 314 35.84 18.39 20.69
N LYS A 315 36.98 19.11 20.76
CA LYS A 315 37.36 19.93 21.92
C LYS A 315 37.35 21.44 21.67
N GLY A 316 37.19 21.89 20.42
CA GLY A 316 37.17 23.32 20.06
C GLY A 316 38.53 24.03 20.12
N MET A 317 39.62 23.30 20.34
CA MET A 317 40.97 23.86 20.46
C MET A 317 42.05 22.88 20.00
N THR A 318 43.28 23.34 19.86
CA THR A 318 44.40 22.49 19.42
C THR A 318 44.92 21.61 20.57
N PRO A 319 45.47 20.42 20.29
CA PRO A 319 46.03 19.53 21.33
C PRO A 319 47.08 20.21 22.21
N SER A 320 47.95 21.04 21.62
CA SER A 320 49.00 21.77 22.35
C SER A 320 48.45 22.86 23.25
N LYS A 321 47.32 23.47 22.89
CA LYS A 321 46.64 24.44 23.76
C LYS A 321 45.95 23.70 24.90
N TRP A 322 45.21 22.65 24.59
CA TRP A 322 44.50 21.84 25.56
C TRP A 322 45.40 21.26 26.66
N ARG A 323 46.63 20.84 26.34
CA ARG A 323 47.58 20.31 27.34
C ARG A 323 48.16 21.38 28.28
N LYS A 324 48.14 22.66 27.89
CA LYS A 324 48.68 23.76 28.70
C LYS A 324 47.66 24.34 29.69
N GLU A 325 46.38 24.00 29.50
CA GLU A 325 45.27 24.36 30.39
C GLU A 325 45.16 23.34 31.53
#